data_AF-A0A1D9H8K6-F1
#
_entry.id   AF-A0A1D9H8K6-F1
#
_cell.length_a   1.000
_cell.length_b   1.000
_cell.length_c   1.000
_cell.angle_alpha   90.00
_cell.angle_beta   90.00
_cell.angle_gamma   90.00
#
_symmetry.space_group_name_H-M   'P 1'
#
loop_
_entity.id
_entity.type
_entity.pdbx_description
1 polymer ?
#
loop_
_entity_poly.entity_id
_entity_poly.type
_entity_poly.pdbx_seq_one_letter_code
_entity_poly.pdbx_strand_id
1 'polypeptide(L)'
;MRTRQTPLLAVLGLAASLAPGPWMPPAAAAPAAARPQAASQPPADEAEPLARMLKGAATGQNTGAAGVPELLRNTNRPDSVLARACRQLNDALPIDIDAETRLRRCQTVPGKHVLFQLELTNYRGPMLDLASFEVNYAAPLQRNICANRDVEILTKLGISMMFRYMTRNERGERRVGDVYISAPICATAQR
;
A
#
# COMPACT_ATOMS: atom_id res chain seq x y z
N MET A 1 33.27 2.87 56.30
CA MET A 1 33.06 1.52 56.86
C MET A 1 33.52 0.49 55.84
N ARG A 2 34.44 -0.40 56.25
CA ARG A 2 34.84 -1.72 55.69
C ARG A 2 34.99 -1.83 54.16
N THR A 3 36.18 -1.75 53.54
CA THR A 3 37.35 -2.66 53.49
C THR A 3 37.09 -4.12 53.09
N ARG A 4 37.95 -4.59 52.16
CA ARG A 4 38.40 -5.99 51.83
C ARG A 4 37.59 -6.70 50.73
N GLN A 5 38.15 -7.44 49.76
CA GLN A 5 39.48 -8.07 49.59
C GLN A 5 39.67 -8.58 48.14
N THR A 6 40.87 -8.39 47.57
CA THR A 6 41.59 -9.17 46.52
C THR A 6 41.90 -10.62 47.01
N PRO A 7 42.54 -11.61 46.31
CA PRO A 7 43.50 -11.54 45.17
C PRO A 7 43.67 -12.78 44.19
N LEU A 8 44.65 -12.70 43.25
CA LEU A 8 45.68 -13.73 42.81
C LEU A 8 45.19 -15.04 42.10
N LEU A 9 45.82 -15.73 41.11
CA LEU A 9 47.15 -15.88 40.46
C LEU A 9 46.91 -16.53 39.06
N ALA A 10 47.50 -16.12 37.94
CA ALA A 10 48.80 -16.52 37.36
C ALA A 10 49.14 -18.03 37.34
N VAL A 11 49.20 -18.67 36.16
CA VAL A 11 50.11 -19.80 35.86
C VAL A 11 50.49 -19.80 34.37
N LEU A 12 51.80 -19.86 34.10
CA LEU A 12 52.46 -20.13 32.81
C LEU A 12 52.25 -21.58 32.35
N GLY A 13 52.19 -21.80 31.04
CA GLY A 13 52.37 -23.12 30.45
C GLY A 13 53.04 -23.05 29.09
N LEU A 14 54.36 -23.27 29.06
CA LEU A 14 55.11 -23.65 27.85
C LEU A 14 54.65 -25.03 27.38
N ALA A 15 54.46 -25.19 26.06
CA ALA A 15 54.70 -26.46 25.40
C ALA A 15 55.11 -26.21 23.94
N ALA A 16 56.40 -26.46 23.69
CA ALA A 16 56.95 -26.60 22.36
C ALA A 16 56.68 -28.03 21.86
N SER A 17 56.24 -28.18 20.61
CA SER A 17 56.44 -29.42 19.86
C SER A 17 56.69 -29.09 18.39
N LEU A 18 57.95 -29.25 18.00
CA LEU A 18 58.39 -29.39 16.61
C LEU A 18 57.92 -30.73 16.04
N ALA A 19 57.37 -30.73 14.83
CA ALA A 19 57.48 -31.85 13.90
C ALA A 19 57.39 -31.35 12.44
N PRO A 20 58.23 -31.86 11.51
CA PRO A 20 58.40 -31.28 10.17
C PRO A 20 57.71 -32.08 9.04
N GLY A 21 57.35 -31.34 7.99
CA GLY A 21 57.29 -31.80 6.58
C GLY A 21 55.89 -32.16 6.03
N PRO A 22 55.71 -32.25 4.69
CA PRO A 22 56.46 -31.65 3.59
C PRO A 22 55.57 -30.81 2.62
N TRP A 23 56.26 -30.16 1.69
CA TRP A 23 55.80 -29.37 0.54
C TRP A 23 54.51 -29.83 -0.17
N MET A 24 53.72 -28.84 -0.63
CA MET A 24 53.09 -28.78 -1.96
C MET A 24 52.51 -27.34 -2.24
N PRO A 25 52.22 -26.97 -3.51
CA PRO A 25 52.57 -25.68 -4.15
C PRO A 25 51.44 -24.60 -4.10
N PRO A 26 51.60 -23.40 -4.72
CA PRO A 26 50.82 -22.22 -4.36
C PRO A 26 49.42 -22.26 -4.99
N ALA A 27 48.39 -22.15 -4.16
CA ALA A 27 47.05 -21.85 -4.63
C ALA A 27 46.97 -20.36 -5.00
N ALA A 28 46.94 -20.11 -6.30
CA ALA A 28 46.72 -18.80 -6.90
C ALA A 28 45.51 -18.08 -6.27
N ALA A 29 45.72 -16.81 -5.92
CA ALA A 29 44.64 -15.90 -5.57
C ALA A 29 43.71 -15.75 -6.77
N ALA A 30 42.54 -16.38 -6.72
CA ALA A 30 41.46 -16.14 -7.66
C ALA A 30 40.82 -14.78 -7.33
N PRO A 31 40.60 -13.89 -8.31
CA PRO A 31 39.94 -12.63 -8.07
C PRO A 31 38.48 -12.89 -7.70
N ALA A 32 37.99 -12.17 -6.69
CA ALA A 32 36.58 -12.12 -6.34
C ALA A 32 35.78 -11.69 -7.57
N ALA A 33 35.14 -12.65 -8.23
CA ALA A 33 34.22 -12.38 -9.31
C ALA A 33 33.04 -11.57 -8.73
N ALA A 34 33.04 -10.27 -9.04
CA ALA A 34 31.88 -9.42 -8.85
C ALA A 34 30.71 -10.05 -9.60
N ARG A 35 29.77 -10.63 -8.85
CA ARG A 35 28.48 -11.06 -9.41
C ARG A 35 27.79 -9.81 -9.93
N PRO A 36 27.40 -9.72 -11.21
CA PRO A 36 26.48 -8.68 -11.63
C PRO A 36 25.15 -8.94 -10.91
N GLN A 37 24.81 -8.07 -9.96
CA GLN A 37 23.44 -7.95 -9.50
C GLN A 37 22.63 -7.46 -10.70
N ALA A 38 22.02 -8.40 -11.42
CA ALA A 38 20.91 -8.09 -12.30
C ALA A 38 19.80 -7.52 -11.39
N ALA A 39 19.74 -6.20 -11.31
CA ALA A 39 18.59 -5.50 -10.80
C ALA A 39 17.44 -5.80 -11.76
N SER A 40 16.69 -6.88 -11.48
CA SER A 40 15.36 -7.07 -12.03
C SER A 40 14.48 -5.99 -11.41
N GLN A 41 14.50 -4.80 -12.01
CA GLN A 41 13.43 -3.85 -11.80
C GLN A 41 12.13 -4.60 -12.19
N PRO A 42 11.16 -4.75 -11.29
CA PRO A 42 9.86 -5.25 -11.69
C PRO A 42 9.31 -4.30 -12.76
N PRO A 43 8.56 -4.78 -13.77
CA PRO A 43 8.03 -3.92 -14.82
C PRO A 43 7.13 -2.88 -14.16
N ALA A 44 7.68 -1.68 -13.94
CA ALA A 44 7.00 -0.57 -13.28
C ALA A 44 5.86 -0.02 -14.16
N ASP A 45 5.81 -0.40 -15.43
CA ASP A 45 4.82 0.07 -16.40
C ASP A 45 3.50 -0.69 -16.38
N GLU A 46 3.49 -1.99 -16.02
CA GLU A 46 2.30 -2.81 -16.26
C GLU A 46 1.09 -2.40 -15.42
N ALA A 47 1.34 -1.94 -14.19
CA ALA A 47 0.29 -1.52 -13.25
C ALA A 47 -0.15 -0.06 -13.43
N GLU A 48 0.55 0.73 -14.26
CA GLU A 48 0.26 2.16 -14.40
C GLU A 48 -1.14 2.43 -14.95
N PRO A 49 -1.64 1.69 -15.97
CA PRO A 49 -3.00 1.88 -16.48
C PRO A 49 -4.05 1.59 -15.40
N LEU A 50 -3.84 0.58 -14.55
CA LEU A 50 -4.74 0.28 -13.44
C LEU A 50 -4.61 1.29 -12.31
N ALA A 51 -3.41 1.76 -11.98
CA ALA A 51 -3.22 2.84 -11.00
C ALA A 51 -3.95 4.11 -11.44
N ARG A 52 -3.88 4.45 -12.74
CA ARG A 52 -4.63 5.55 -13.35
C ARG A 52 -6.14 5.33 -13.25
N MET A 53 -6.61 4.12 -13.54
CA MET A 53 -8.03 3.77 -13.40
C MET A 53 -8.52 3.83 -11.93
N LEU A 54 -7.72 3.38 -10.96
CA LEU A 54 -8.03 3.52 -9.53
C LEU A 54 -8.03 4.99 -9.09
N LYS A 55 -7.12 5.81 -9.62
CA LYS A 55 -7.16 7.27 -9.44
C LYS A 55 -8.45 7.84 -10.03
N GLY A 56 -8.85 7.43 -11.23
CA GLY A 56 -10.11 7.83 -11.86
C GLY A 56 -11.32 7.51 -10.98
N ALA A 57 -11.41 6.27 -10.52
CA ALA A 57 -12.45 5.82 -9.61
C ALA A 57 -12.47 6.60 -8.28
N ALA A 58 -11.31 6.95 -7.73
CA ALA A 58 -11.20 7.69 -6.48
C ALA A 58 -11.50 9.20 -6.61
N THR A 59 -11.25 9.78 -7.80
CA THR A 59 -11.35 11.23 -8.05
C THR A 59 -12.58 11.62 -8.89
N GLY A 60 -13.35 10.64 -9.35
CA GLY A 60 -14.47 10.86 -10.27
C GLY A 60 -14.06 11.08 -11.73
N GLN A 61 -12.77 11.02 -12.07
CA GLN A 61 -12.30 11.10 -13.45
C GLN A 61 -12.55 9.78 -14.20
N ASN A 62 -12.84 9.87 -15.50
CA ASN A 62 -13.01 8.70 -16.36
C ASN A 62 -11.74 8.48 -17.19
N THR A 63 -11.19 7.26 -17.11
CA THR A 63 -9.94 6.88 -17.79
C THR A 63 -10.17 5.98 -19.00
N GLY A 64 -11.42 5.75 -19.39
CA GLY A 64 -11.75 4.90 -20.52
C GLY A 64 -11.36 3.44 -20.29
N ALA A 65 -11.46 2.95 -19.06
CA ALA A 65 -11.16 1.55 -18.71
C ALA A 65 -9.68 1.15 -18.89
N ALA A 66 -8.75 2.10 -18.76
CA ALA A 66 -7.33 1.91 -19.03
C ALA A 66 -6.71 0.68 -18.34
N GLY A 67 -7.15 0.36 -17.12
CA GLY A 67 -6.65 -0.77 -16.31
C GLY A 67 -7.29 -2.13 -16.60
N VAL A 68 -8.36 -2.20 -17.39
CA VAL A 68 -9.10 -3.46 -17.62
C VAL A 68 -8.25 -4.54 -18.28
N PRO A 69 -7.46 -4.27 -19.35
CA PRO A 69 -6.65 -5.30 -19.96
C PRO A 69 -5.68 -5.96 -18.98
N GLU A 70 -5.09 -5.18 -18.07
CA GLU A 70 -4.18 -5.71 -17.05
C GLU A 70 -4.90 -6.61 -16.04
N LEU A 71 -6.08 -6.19 -15.55
CA LEU A 71 -6.90 -7.00 -14.66
C LEU A 71 -7.32 -8.33 -15.31
N LEU A 72 -7.69 -8.29 -16.58
CA LEU A 72 -8.09 -9.49 -17.33
C LEU A 72 -6.90 -10.42 -17.63
N ARG A 73 -5.70 -9.88 -17.84
CA ARG A 73 -4.48 -10.69 -17.98
C ARG A 73 -4.07 -11.38 -16.68
N ASN A 74 -4.47 -10.83 -15.53
CA ASN A 74 -4.07 -11.31 -14.22
C ASN A 74 -5.25 -11.86 -13.38
N THR A 75 -6.22 -12.51 -14.03
CA THR A 75 -7.43 -13.06 -13.38
C THR A 75 -7.13 -14.04 -12.24
N ASN A 76 -6.00 -14.74 -12.29
CA ASN A 76 -5.58 -15.71 -11.26
C ASN A 76 -4.95 -15.04 -10.02
N ARG A 77 -4.53 -13.77 -10.11
CA ARG A 77 -3.86 -13.05 -9.01
C ARG A 77 -4.29 -11.57 -8.92
N PRO A 78 -5.61 -11.29 -8.87
CA PRO A 78 -6.14 -9.93 -8.96
C PRO A 78 -5.67 -9.05 -7.80
N ASP A 79 -5.58 -9.60 -6.59
CA ASP A 79 -5.12 -8.88 -5.41
C ASP A 79 -3.67 -8.40 -5.55
N SER A 80 -2.81 -9.19 -6.21
CA SER A 80 -1.41 -8.80 -6.42
C SER A 80 -1.26 -7.61 -7.36
N VAL A 81 -2.15 -7.51 -8.34
CA VAL A 81 -2.17 -6.48 -9.38
C VAL A 81 -2.77 -5.20 -8.81
N LEU A 82 -3.88 -5.32 -8.11
CA LEU A 82 -4.46 -4.21 -7.34
C LEU A 82 -3.46 -3.66 -6.32
N ALA A 83 -2.67 -4.52 -5.66
CA ALA A 83 -1.68 -4.08 -4.69
C ALA A 83 -0.55 -3.29 -5.35
N ARG A 84 -0.12 -3.68 -6.55
CA ARG A 84 0.84 -2.90 -7.35
C ARG A 84 0.25 -1.55 -7.76
N ALA A 85 -0.97 -1.54 -8.28
CA ALA A 85 -1.65 -0.33 -8.69
C ALA A 85 -1.87 0.65 -7.52
N CYS A 86 -2.27 0.17 -6.34
CA CYS A 86 -2.37 1.02 -5.15
C CYS A 86 -1.00 1.57 -4.71
N ARG A 87 0.09 0.77 -4.82
CA ARG A 87 1.44 1.28 -4.52
C ARG A 87 1.82 2.43 -5.44
N GLN A 88 1.63 2.26 -6.75
CA GLN A 88 1.92 3.31 -7.72
C GLN A 88 1.03 4.55 -7.53
N LEU A 89 -0.25 4.36 -7.21
CA LEU A 89 -1.12 5.49 -6.86
C LEU A 89 -0.59 6.23 -5.63
N ASN A 90 -0.15 5.50 -4.59
CA ASN A 90 0.39 6.10 -3.38
C ASN A 90 1.64 6.96 -3.63
N ASP A 91 2.44 6.65 -4.66
CA ASP A 91 3.60 7.46 -5.04
C ASP A 91 3.21 8.87 -5.53
N ALA A 92 1.96 9.05 -5.96
CA ALA A 92 1.40 10.33 -6.39
C ALA A 92 0.52 11.02 -5.33
N LEU A 93 0.37 10.45 -4.13
CA LEU A 93 -0.46 11.01 -3.06
C LEU A 93 0.33 12.01 -2.19
N PRO A 94 -0.32 13.04 -1.62
CA PRO A 94 -1.76 13.30 -1.68
C PRO A 94 -2.24 13.94 -2.99
N ILE A 95 -3.50 13.70 -3.36
CA ILE A 95 -4.16 14.32 -4.52
C ILE A 95 -5.39 15.07 -4.05
N ASP A 96 -5.50 16.36 -4.36
CA ASP A 96 -6.72 17.12 -4.14
C ASP A 96 -7.78 16.70 -5.18
N ILE A 97 -8.96 16.27 -4.69
CA ILE A 97 -10.10 15.89 -5.54
C ILE A 97 -10.92 17.15 -5.84
N ASP A 98 -11.17 17.94 -4.80
CA ASP A 98 -11.87 19.20 -4.85
C ASP A 98 -11.33 20.14 -3.74
N ALA A 99 -12.02 21.26 -3.51
CA ALA A 99 -11.61 22.24 -2.50
C ALA A 99 -11.69 21.71 -1.05
N GLU A 100 -12.42 20.64 -0.79
CA GLU A 100 -12.74 20.14 0.55
C GLU A 100 -12.26 18.71 0.79
N THR A 101 -11.85 18.00 -0.25
CA THR A 101 -11.54 16.57 -0.20
C THR A 101 -10.20 16.26 -0.87
N ARG A 102 -9.39 15.46 -0.17
CA ARG A 102 -8.06 15.03 -0.61
C ARG A 102 -7.91 13.52 -0.49
N LEU A 103 -7.49 12.86 -1.55
CA LEU A 103 -7.09 11.47 -1.50
C LEU A 103 -5.74 11.33 -0.80
N ARG A 104 -5.68 10.52 0.26
CA ARG A 104 -4.50 10.36 1.12
C ARG A 104 -3.86 8.99 1.03
N ARG A 105 -4.65 7.94 0.76
CA ARG A 105 -4.14 6.58 0.68
C ARG A 105 -4.97 5.69 -0.22
N CYS A 106 -4.31 4.79 -0.93
CA CYS A 106 -4.86 3.59 -1.55
C CYS A 106 -4.30 2.36 -0.84
N GLN A 107 -5.17 1.44 -0.44
CA GLN A 107 -4.78 0.15 0.12
C GLN A 107 -5.60 -0.96 -0.52
N THR A 108 -4.99 -2.13 -0.68
CA THR A 108 -5.72 -3.34 -1.04
C THR A 108 -6.02 -4.17 0.18
N VAL A 109 -7.22 -4.74 0.21
CA VAL A 109 -7.66 -5.72 1.19
C VAL A 109 -7.91 -7.04 0.44
N PRO A 110 -7.56 -8.21 1.02
CA PRO A 110 -7.75 -9.50 0.35
C PRO A 110 -9.19 -9.70 -0.15
N GLY A 111 -9.35 -10.27 -1.35
CA GLY A 111 -10.66 -10.55 -1.95
C GLY A 111 -11.16 -9.50 -2.93
N LYS A 112 -10.27 -8.85 -3.69
CA LYS A 112 -10.57 -7.76 -4.65
C LYS A 112 -11.18 -6.52 -3.99
N HIS A 113 -10.71 -6.18 -2.80
CA HIS A 113 -11.16 -5.00 -2.08
C HIS A 113 -10.11 -3.89 -2.16
N VAL A 114 -10.56 -2.66 -2.44
CA VAL A 114 -9.70 -1.46 -2.42
C VAL A 114 -10.25 -0.46 -1.40
N LEU A 115 -9.40 0.05 -0.54
CA LEU A 115 -9.69 1.09 0.44
C LEU A 115 -9.03 2.38 -0.02
N PHE A 116 -9.84 3.40 -0.27
CA PHE A 116 -9.40 4.77 -0.46
C PHE A 116 -9.61 5.54 0.84
N GLN A 117 -8.55 6.15 1.39
CA GLN A 117 -8.63 7.04 2.53
C GLN A 117 -8.67 8.48 2.00
N LEU A 118 -9.75 9.19 2.31
CA LEU A 118 -9.98 10.58 1.93
C LEU A 118 -9.89 11.45 3.19
N GLU A 119 -9.23 12.59 3.09
CA GLU A 119 -9.19 13.63 4.11
C GLU A 119 -10.13 14.76 3.70
N LEU A 120 -11.02 15.14 4.61
CA LEU A 120 -11.84 16.33 4.50
C LEU A 120 -11.03 17.53 5.02
N THR A 121 -10.46 18.32 4.12
CA THR A 121 -9.46 19.36 4.40
C THR A 121 -10.06 20.60 5.06
N ASN A 122 -11.30 20.94 4.72
CA ASN A 122 -11.98 22.16 5.18
C ASN A 122 -13.23 21.89 6.02
N TYR A 123 -13.43 20.65 6.48
CA TYR A 123 -14.61 20.28 7.24
C TYR A 123 -14.60 20.93 8.64
N ARG A 124 -15.47 21.93 8.83
CA ARG A 124 -15.69 22.66 10.09
C ARG A 124 -17.06 22.37 10.73
N GLY A 125 -17.80 21.39 10.19
CA GLY A 125 -19.13 21.05 10.67
C GLY A 125 -19.14 20.53 12.12
N PRO A 126 -20.29 20.55 12.81
CA PRO A 126 -20.42 19.84 14.09
C PRO A 126 -19.98 18.40 13.84
N MET A 127 -19.02 17.90 14.63
CA MET A 127 -18.36 16.61 14.42
C MET A 127 -19.39 15.58 13.94
N LEU A 128 -19.39 15.27 12.63
CA LEU A 128 -20.28 14.24 12.12
C LEU A 128 -19.91 12.96 12.86
N ASP A 129 -20.82 12.44 13.67
CA ASP A 129 -20.69 11.09 14.17
C ASP A 129 -20.99 10.12 13.02
N LEU A 130 -20.51 8.89 13.17
CA LEU A 130 -20.62 7.87 12.13
C LEU A 130 -22.09 7.63 11.72
N ALA A 131 -23.01 7.67 12.69
CA ALA A 131 -24.44 7.48 12.47
C ALA A 131 -25.03 8.58 11.57
N SER A 132 -24.68 9.84 11.84
CA SER A 132 -25.13 10.96 11.01
C SER A 132 -24.53 10.92 9.61
N PHE A 133 -23.29 10.43 9.46
CA PHE A 133 -22.68 10.24 8.14
C PHE A 133 -23.45 9.24 7.28
N GLU A 134 -23.73 8.07 7.83
CA GLU A 134 -24.37 6.97 7.10
C GLU A 134 -25.78 7.34 6.63
N VAL A 135 -26.55 8.04 7.47
CA VAL A 135 -27.92 8.44 7.14
C VAL A 135 -27.96 9.56 6.09
N ASN A 136 -27.10 10.58 6.22
CA ASN A 136 -27.24 11.81 5.43
C ASN A 136 -26.36 11.85 4.18
N TYR A 137 -25.20 11.19 4.19
CA TYR A 137 -24.17 11.36 3.15
C TYR A 137 -23.88 10.10 2.36
N ALA A 138 -24.03 8.90 2.95
CA ALA A 138 -23.64 7.67 2.27
C ALA A 138 -24.42 7.47 0.97
N ALA A 139 -25.75 7.58 0.97
CA ALA A 139 -26.55 7.36 -0.22
C ALA A 139 -26.26 8.37 -1.36
N PRO A 140 -26.22 9.70 -1.12
CA PRO A 140 -25.77 10.66 -2.14
C PRO A 140 -24.37 10.38 -2.69
N LEU A 141 -23.41 10.05 -1.82
CA LEU A 141 -22.04 9.72 -2.23
C LEU A 141 -22.00 8.45 -3.07
N GLN A 142 -22.75 7.40 -2.69
CA GLN A 142 -22.87 6.18 -3.48
C GLN A 142 -23.38 6.46 -4.88
N ARG A 143 -24.43 7.28 -5.02
CA ARG A 143 -24.96 7.66 -6.35
C ARG A 143 -23.90 8.33 -7.21
N ASN A 144 -23.21 9.32 -6.66
CA ASN A 144 -22.19 10.08 -7.38
C ASN A 144 -20.98 9.21 -7.76
N ILE A 145 -20.51 8.37 -6.84
CA ILE A 145 -19.38 7.47 -7.09
C ILE A 145 -19.78 6.40 -8.12
N CYS A 146 -20.96 5.82 -8.00
CA CYS A 146 -21.45 4.81 -8.95
C CYS A 146 -21.78 5.39 -10.34
N ALA A 147 -21.94 6.70 -10.49
CA ALA A 147 -22.08 7.34 -11.80
C ALA A 147 -20.77 7.36 -12.60
N ASN A 148 -19.61 7.15 -11.95
CA ASN A 148 -18.33 7.07 -12.62
C ASN A 148 -18.19 5.74 -13.38
N ARG A 149 -17.77 5.83 -14.65
CA ARG A 149 -17.66 4.66 -15.53
C ARG A 149 -16.57 3.67 -15.10
N ASP A 150 -15.45 4.16 -14.58
CA ASP A 150 -14.39 3.27 -14.09
C ASP A 150 -14.86 2.51 -12.84
N VAL A 151 -15.62 3.15 -11.95
CA VAL A 151 -16.27 2.49 -10.81
C VAL A 151 -17.23 1.40 -11.29
N GLU A 152 -18.09 1.70 -12.26
CA GLU A 152 -19.01 0.72 -12.83
C GLU A 152 -18.28 -0.50 -13.41
N ILE A 153 -17.19 -0.27 -14.13
CA ILE A 153 -16.38 -1.34 -14.73
C ILE A 153 -15.67 -2.16 -13.64
N LEU A 154 -15.02 -1.52 -12.67
CA LEU A 154 -14.32 -2.20 -11.57
C LEU A 154 -15.29 -3.09 -10.78
N THR A 155 -16.48 -2.57 -10.46
CA THR A 155 -17.51 -3.33 -9.73
C THR A 155 -18.05 -4.51 -10.54
N LYS A 156 -18.23 -4.37 -11.86
CA LYS A 156 -18.60 -5.49 -12.76
C LYS A 156 -17.51 -6.57 -12.84
N LEU A 157 -16.24 -6.21 -12.65
CA LEU A 157 -15.11 -7.15 -12.55
C LEU A 157 -14.97 -7.80 -11.16
N GLY A 158 -15.91 -7.50 -10.26
CA GLY A 158 -15.98 -8.04 -8.90
C GLY A 158 -15.06 -7.32 -7.92
N ILE A 159 -14.60 -6.11 -8.23
CA ILE A 159 -13.81 -5.28 -7.31
C ILE A 159 -14.77 -4.47 -6.46
N SER A 160 -14.61 -4.55 -5.14
CA SER A 160 -15.35 -3.72 -4.19
C SER A 160 -14.46 -2.62 -3.66
N MET A 161 -15.00 -1.43 -3.48
CA MET A 161 -14.26 -0.26 -3.03
C MET A 161 -14.87 0.28 -1.73
N MET A 162 -14.02 0.79 -0.85
CA MET A 162 -14.42 1.46 0.38
C MET A 162 -13.77 2.82 0.44
N PHE A 163 -14.58 3.87 0.52
CA PHE A 163 -14.15 5.25 0.63
C PHE A 163 -14.26 5.66 2.09
N ARG A 164 -13.13 5.74 2.79
CA ARG A 164 -13.04 6.11 4.20
C ARG A 164 -12.75 7.60 4.32
N TYR A 165 -13.71 8.35 4.84
CA TYR A 165 -13.60 9.78 5.07
C TYR A 165 -13.04 10.03 6.46
N MET A 166 -11.95 10.78 6.51
CA MET A 166 -11.22 11.19 7.70
C MET A 166 -11.28 12.71 7.81
N THR A 167 -11.36 13.22 9.03
CA THR A 167 -11.11 14.63 9.34
C THR A 167 -9.80 14.72 10.11
N ARG A 168 -9.08 15.82 9.93
CA ARG A 168 -7.88 16.12 10.68
C ARG A 168 -8.09 17.42 11.43
N ASN A 169 -7.96 17.36 12.75
CA ASN A 169 -7.98 18.54 13.61
C ASN A 169 -6.78 18.52 14.56
N GLU A 170 -6.72 19.49 15.48
CA GLU A 170 -5.63 19.60 16.47
C GLU A 170 -5.48 18.34 17.35
N ARG A 171 -6.52 17.52 17.48
CA ARG A 171 -6.52 16.27 18.27
C ARG A 171 -6.09 15.04 17.46
N GLY A 172 -5.77 15.20 16.17
CA GLY A 172 -5.32 14.14 15.28
C GLY A 172 -6.30 13.80 14.16
N GLU A 173 -6.08 12.65 13.53
CA GLU A 173 -6.98 12.12 12.51
C GLU A 173 -8.15 11.37 13.16
N ARG A 174 -9.37 11.66 12.72
CA ARG A 174 -10.58 11.00 13.18
C ARG A 174 -11.38 10.51 11.98
N ARG A 175 -11.90 9.28 12.07
CA ARG A 175 -12.82 8.72 11.08
C ARG A 175 -14.19 9.40 11.19
N VAL A 176 -14.69 9.86 10.05
CA VAL A 176 -16.02 10.47 9.89
C VAL A 176 -17.01 9.40 9.43
N GLY A 177 -16.66 8.61 8.43
CA GLY A 177 -17.50 7.51 7.96
C GLY A 177 -16.90 6.77 6.76
N ASP A 178 -17.54 5.66 6.38
CA ASP A 178 -17.14 4.85 5.24
C ASP A 178 -18.30 4.77 4.23
N VAL A 179 -17.96 4.80 2.94
CA VAL A 179 -18.90 4.53 1.85
C VAL A 179 -18.45 3.27 1.13
N TYR A 180 -19.29 2.24 1.17
CA TYR A 180 -19.06 0.98 0.46
C TYR A 180 -19.63 1.04 -0.95
N ILE A 181 -18.86 0.50 -1.90
CA ILE A 181 -19.19 0.46 -3.32
C ILE A 181 -18.92 -0.96 -3.83
N SER A 182 -19.92 -1.55 -4.45
CA SER A 182 -19.88 -2.87 -5.07
C SER A 182 -20.96 -2.94 -6.15
N ALA A 183 -20.94 -4.00 -6.98
CA ALA A 183 -21.94 -4.19 -8.02
C ALA A 183 -23.40 -4.08 -7.52
N PRO A 184 -23.82 -4.78 -6.44
CA PRO A 184 -25.19 -4.66 -5.94
C PRO A 184 -25.52 -3.27 -5.39
N ILE A 185 -24.54 -2.57 -4.80
CA ILE A 185 -24.73 -1.21 -4.29
C ILE A 185 -24.96 -0.25 -5.47
N CYS A 186 -24.12 -0.30 -6.51
CA CYS A 186 -24.29 0.57 -7.67
C CYS A 186 -25.58 0.28 -8.45
N ALA A 187 -25.99 -0.99 -8.56
CA ALA A 187 -27.26 -1.36 -9.17
C ALA A 187 -28.48 -0.84 -8.40
N THR A 188 -28.34 -0.57 -7.10
CA THR A 188 -29.41 -0.02 -6.25
C THR A 188 -29.36 1.51 -6.23
N ALA A 189 -28.16 2.09 -6.17
CA ALA A 189 -27.97 3.55 -6.10
C ALA A 189 -28.44 4.26 -7.38
N GLN A 190 -28.41 3.59 -8.53
CA GLN A 190 -28.83 4.16 -9.82
C GLN A 190 -30.33 3.99 -10.14
N ARG A 191 -31.12 3.41 -9.22
CA ARG A 191 -32.58 3.31 -9.35
C ARG A 191 -33.26 4.54 -8.77
#